data_AF-F4W577-F1
#
_entry.id   AF-F4W577-F1
#
_cell.length_a   1.000
_cell.length_b   1.000
_cell.length_c   1.000
_cell.angle_alpha   90.00
_cell.angle_beta   90.00
_cell.angle_gamma   90.00
#
_symmetry.space_group_name_H-M   'P 1'
#
loop_
_entity.id
_entity.type
_entity.pdbx_description
1 polymer ?
#
loop_
_entity_poly.entity_id
_entity_poly.type
_entity_poly.pdbx_seq_one_letter_code
_entity_poly.pdbx_strand_id
1 'polypeptide(L)'
;MSFYEPNSCHLREVLIFCFNMKKSAAEAHRMLSNIYVKYYGEAAISEKECGKWFQRFKNDDFHVEDQHSGGREKVFKDAELKALLDQDSCQNQKKLARSLGVTRPAISKRLKAMGMIQKQGNWMPYELKPRDVEWRLFACEQLFERQRRKGFLHRIVTGDEK
;
A
#
# COMPACT_ATOMS: atom_id res chain seq x y z
N MET A 1 16.21 -19.88 33.55
CA MET A 1 15.59 -20.32 32.28
C MET A 1 14.53 -19.31 31.92
N SER A 2 14.65 -18.62 30.78
CA SER A 2 13.55 -17.81 30.26
C SER A 2 12.46 -18.76 29.78
N PHE A 3 11.28 -18.67 30.38
CA PHE A 3 10.10 -19.40 29.89
C PHE A 3 9.60 -18.71 28.62
N TYR A 4 9.27 -19.50 27.61
CA TYR A 4 8.60 -18.98 26.42
C TYR A 4 7.22 -18.47 26.82
N GLU A 5 6.85 -17.25 26.43
CA GLU A 5 5.52 -16.67 26.68
C GLU A 5 4.65 -16.85 25.42
N PRO A 6 3.61 -17.70 25.45
CA PRO A 6 2.81 -17.95 24.27
C PRO A 6 1.97 -16.72 23.90
N ASN A 7 2.02 -16.34 22.62
CA ASN A 7 1.17 -15.28 22.08
C ASN A 7 -0.30 -15.75 21.89
N SER A 8 -1.18 -14.82 21.52
CA SER A 8 -2.60 -15.08 21.29
C SER A 8 -2.88 -16.13 20.21
N CYS A 9 -2.04 -16.26 19.17
CA CYS A 9 -2.19 -17.29 18.14
C CYS A 9 -1.92 -18.69 18.69
N HIS A 10 -0.84 -18.87 19.48
CA HIS A 10 -0.55 -20.16 20.11
C HIS A 10 -1.68 -20.63 21.02
N LEU A 11 -2.28 -19.70 21.77
CA LEU A 11 -3.43 -20.02 22.60
C LEU A 11 -4.63 -20.50 21.77
N ARG A 12 -4.87 -19.89 20.60
CA ARG A 12 -5.95 -20.30 19.69
C ARG A 12 -5.67 -21.67 19.06
N GLU A 13 -4.43 -22.00 18.75
CA GLU A 13 -4.03 -23.33 18.29
C GLU A 13 -4.32 -24.41 19.35
N VAL A 14 -4.02 -24.11 20.62
CA VAL A 14 -4.36 -25.02 21.73
C VAL A 14 -5.88 -25.17 21.86
N LEU A 15 -6.66 -24.10 21.66
CA LEU A 15 -8.12 -24.19 21.65
C LEU A 15 -8.64 -25.11 20.51
N ILE A 16 -8.03 -25.06 19.32
CA ILE A 16 -8.34 -25.99 18.21
C ILE A 16 -8.05 -27.43 18.63
N PHE A 17 -6.90 -27.67 19.27
CA PHE A 17 -6.57 -29.00 19.79
C PHE A 17 -7.62 -29.49 20.81
N CYS A 18 -8.03 -28.65 21.76
CA CYS A 18 -9.09 -29.00 22.70
C CYS A 18 -10.44 -29.28 22.02
N PHE A 19 -10.78 -28.52 20.97
CA PHE A 19 -11.98 -28.74 20.17
C PHE A 19 -11.94 -30.10 19.45
N ASN A 20 -10.80 -30.47 18.88
CA ASN A 20 -10.59 -31.77 18.24
C ASN A 20 -10.69 -32.94 19.22
N MET A 21 -10.27 -32.73 20.47
CA MET A 21 -10.47 -33.67 21.58
C MET A 21 -11.92 -33.77 22.09
N LYS A 22 -12.88 -33.11 21.42
CA LYS A 22 -14.31 -33.07 21.80
C LYS A 22 -14.55 -32.49 23.20
N LYS A 23 -13.66 -31.59 23.67
CA LYS A 23 -13.88 -30.84 24.91
C LYS A 23 -14.87 -29.71 24.68
N SER A 24 -15.57 -29.31 25.73
CA SER A 24 -16.38 -28.10 25.74
C SER A 24 -15.51 -26.84 25.90
N ALA A 25 -16.03 -25.68 25.50
CA ALA A 25 -15.34 -24.40 25.66
C ALA A 25 -14.97 -24.11 27.13
N ALA A 26 -15.86 -24.48 28.07
CA ALA A 26 -15.62 -24.32 29.50
C ALA A 26 -14.49 -25.23 30.00
N GLU A 27 -14.42 -26.48 29.55
CA GLU A 27 -13.33 -27.39 29.89
C GLU A 27 -11.99 -26.93 29.30
N ALA A 28 -11.99 -26.49 28.05
CA ALA A 28 -10.81 -25.95 27.39
C ALA A 28 -10.30 -24.68 28.09
N HIS A 29 -11.21 -23.78 28.46
CA HIS A 29 -10.87 -22.59 29.24
C HIS A 29 -10.30 -22.95 30.61
N ARG A 30 -10.91 -23.89 31.36
CA ARG A 30 -10.36 -24.35 32.66
C ARG A 30 -8.98 -24.96 32.51
N MET A 31 -8.76 -25.79 31.49
CA MET A 31 -7.47 -26.43 31.23
C MET A 31 -6.39 -25.39 30.93
N LEU A 32 -6.67 -24.46 30.02
CA LEU A 32 -5.75 -23.38 29.66
C LEU A 32 -5.48 -22.43 30.83
N SER A 33 -6.52 -21.97 31.53
CA SER A 33 -6.37 -21.09 32.70
C SER A 33 -5.57 -21.76 33.81
N ASN A 34 -5.77 -23.05 34.09
CA ASN A 34 -4.99 -23.77 35.11
C ASN A 34 -3.50 -23.86 34.74
N ILE A 35 -3.19 -24.13 33.47
CA ILE A 35 -1.80 -24.17 32.98
C ILE A 35 -1.20 -22.76 33.08
N TYR A 36 -1.91 -21.74 32.61
CA TYR A 36 -1.38 -20.38 32.58
C TYR A 36 -1.18 -19.78 33.97
N VAL A 37 -2.13 -19.94 34.88
CA VAL A 37 -1.98 -19.51 36.27
C VAL A 37 -0.80 -20.22 36.94
N LYS A 38 -0.57 -21.51 36.62
CA LYS A 38 0.54 -22.29 37.18
C LYS A 38 1.93 -21.81 36.72
N TYR A 39 2.06 -21.39 35.46
CA TYR A 39 3.37 -21.04 34.87
C TYR A 39 3.62 -19.53 34.77
N TYR A 40 2.58 -18.71 34.66
CA TYR A 40 2.65 -17.27 34.38
C TYR A 40 1.90 -16.41 35.42
N GLY A 41 1.08 -17.01 36.30
CA GLY A 41 0.40 -16.29 37.39
C GLY A 41 -0.85 -15.51 36.99
N GLU A 42 -1.27 -15.59 35.73
CA GLU A 42 -2.43 -14.90 35.18
C GLU A 42 -3.28 -15.81 34.26
N ALA A 43 -4.52 -15.41 33.98
CA ALA A 43 -5.41 -16.17 33.10
C ALA A 43 -5.16 -15.84 31.62
N ALA A 44 -5.02 -16.86 30.78
CA ALA A 44 -4.62 -16.71 29.38
C ALA A 44 -5.64 -15.98 28.49
N ILE A 45 -6.91 -16.41 28.57
CA ILE A 45 -8.01 -15.98 27.70
C ILE A 45 -9.27 -15.95 28.54
N SER A 46 -10.14 -14.95 28.33
CA SER A 46 -11.43 -14.89 29.01
C SER A 46 -12.37 -16.03 28.57
N GLU A 47 -13.26 -16.51 29.45
CA GLU A 47 -14.25 -17.53 29.09
C GLU A 47 -15.09 -17.11 27.87
N LYS A 48 -15.41 -15.82 27.76
CA LYS A 48 -16.14 -15.23 26.63
C LYS A 48 -15.39 -15.34 25.31
N GLU A 49 -14.09 -15.09 25.30
CA GLU A 49 -13.26 -15.24 24.09
C GLU A 49 -13.10 -16.71 23.70
N CYS A 50 -12.89 -17.60 24.68
CA CYS A 50 -12.88 -19.05 24.44
C CYS A 50 -14.19 -19.49 23.76
N GLY A 51 -15.34 -19.05 24.28
CA GLY A 51 -16.65 -19.35 23.70
C GLY A 51 -16.80 -18.86 22.25
N LYS A 52 -16.34 -17.64 21.95
CA LYS A 52 -16.35 -17.10 20.57
C LYS A 52 -15.51 -17.93 19.61
N TRP A 53 -14.31 -18.37 20.02
CA TRP A 53 -13.46 -19.23 19.21
C TRP A 53 -14.09 -20.59 18.97
N PHE A 54 -14.64 -21.21 20.01
CA PHE A 54 -15.38 -22.47 19.86
C PHE A 54 -16.59 -22.34 18.93
N GLN A 55 -17.26 -21.19 18.91
CA GLN A 55 -18.34 -20.94 17.97
C GLN A 55 -17.82 -20.81 16.53
N ARG A 56 -16.64 -20.21 16.31
CA ARG A 56 -15.98 -20.19 14.99
C ARG A 56 -15.58 -21.59 14.51
N PHE A 57 -14.99 -22.39 15.39
CA PHE A 57 -14.60 -23.77 15.06
C PHE A 57 -15.79 -24.65 14.70
N LYS A 58 -16.97 -24.41 15.31
CA LYS A 58 -18.22 -25.07 14.91
C LYS A 58 -18.71 -24.68 13.51
N ASN A 59 -18.28 -23.53 12.99
CA ASN A 59 -18.57 -23.07 11.65
C ASN A 59 -17.44 -23.44 10.66
N ASP A 60 -16.58 -24.40 11.02
CA ASP A 60 -15.40 -24.83 10.26
C ASP A 60 -14.37 -23.71 9.94
N ASP A 61 -14.37 -22.61 10.70
CA ASP A 61 -13.38 -21.53 10.59
C ASP A 61 -12.24 -21.74 11.60
N PHE A 62 -11.14 -22.33 11.13
CA PHE A 62 -9.94 -22.64 11.92
C PHE A 62 -8.80 -21.62 11.75
N HIS A 63 -9.05 -20.46 11.15
CA HIS A 63 -8.03 -19.43 11.02
C HIS A 63 -7.71 -18.79 12.38
N VAL A 64 -6.49 -19.02 12.88
CA VAL A 64 -6.03 -18.55 14.19
C VAL A 64 -5.69 -17.06 14.22
N GLU A 65 -5.42 -16.46 13.07
CA GLU A 65 -5.14 -15.03 12.96
C GLU A 65 -6.44 -14.22 13.09
N ASP A 66 -6.32 -13.03 13.66
CA ASP A 66 -7.42 -12.08 13.58
C ASP A 66 -7.67 -11.78 12.10
N GLN A 67 -8.91 -12.00 11.66
CA GLN A 67 -9.34 -11.52 10.35
C GLN A 67 -8.97 -10.04 10.29
N HIS A 68 -8.26 -9.65 9.23
CA HIS A 68 -7.95 -8.25 8.99
C HIS A 68 -9.25 -7.48 9.13
N SER A 69 -9.39 -6.74 10.23
CA SER A 69 -10.57 -5.94 10.51
C SER A 69 -10.69 -5.03 9.30
N GLY A 70 -11.65 -5.33 8.42
CA GLY A 70 -11.82 -4.67 7.14
C GLY A 70 -11.66 -3.18 7.39
N GLY A 71 -10.53 -2.64 6.96
CA GLY A 71 -10.14 -1.29 7.35
C GLY A 71 -11.25 -0.33 6.96
N ARG A 72 -11.28 0.85 7.58
CA ARG A 72 -12.25 1.89 7.24
C ARG A 72 -12.37 2.01 5.71
N GLU A 73 -13.59 1.86 5.22
CA GLU A 73 -13.89 1.85 3.80
C GLU A 73 -13.28 3.06 3.10
N LYS A 74 -12.67 2.84 1.93
CA LYS A 74 -11.97 3.91 1.21
C LYS A 74 -12.99 4.96 0.79
N VAL A 75 -12.81 6.20 1.26
CA VAL A 75 -13.72 7.33 0.99
C VAL A 75 -13.80 7.68 -0.51
N PHE A 76 -12.78 7.31 -1.30
CA PHE A 76 -12.76 7.46 -2.76
C PHE A 76 -11.87 6.39 -3.40
N LYS A 77 -12.06 6.12 -4.69
CA LYS A 77 -11.28 5.11 -5.45
C LYS A 77 -9.99 5.70 -5.99
N ASP A 78 -8.94 4.88 -6.11
CA ASP A 78 -7.64 5.34 -6.64
C ASP A 78 -7.72 5.78 -8.09
N ALA A 79 -8.61 5.14 -8.85
CA ALA A 79 -8.88 5.49 -10.24
C ALA A 79 -9.38 6.94 -10.37
N GLU A 80 -10.20 7.42 -9.43
CA GLU A 80 -10.74 8.79 -9.46
C GLU A 80 -9.65 9.83 -9.20
N LEU A 81 -8.79 9.58 -8.20
CA LEU A 81 -7.64 10.45 -7.92
C LEU A 81 -6.63 10.43 -9.08
N LYS A 82 -6.42 9.28 -9.71
CA LYS A 82 -5.52 9.16 -10.86
C LYS A 82 -6.05 9.93 -12.08
N ALA A 83 -7.33 9.82 -12.38
CA ALA A 83 -7.95 10.56 -13.48
C ALA A 83 -7.81 12.10 -13.33
N LEU A 84 -7.91 12.62 -12.09
CA LEU A 84 -7.69 14.03 -11.82
C LEU A 84 -6.22 14.46 -12.05
N LEU A 85 -5.26 13.59 -11.71
CA LEU A 85 -3.84 13.85 -11.94
C LEU A 85 -3.45 13.73 -13.42
N ASP A 86 -4.11 12.84 -14.17
CA ASP A 86 -3.87 12.68 -15.61
C ASP A 86 -4.38 13.90 -16.42
N GLN A 87 -5.40 14.60 -15.93
CA GLN A 87 -5.85 15.88 -16.52
C GLN A 87 -4.91 17.04 -16.21
N ASP A 88 -4.44 17.16 -14.97
CA ASP A 88 -3.50 18.20 -14.56
C ASP A 88 -2.60 17.67 -13.43
N SER A 89 -1.37 17.31 -13.82
CA SER A 89 -0.38 16.76 -12.90
C SER A 89 0.14 17.78 -11.89
N CYS A 90 -0.09 19.07 -12.10
CA CYS A 90 0.44 20.17 -11.30
C CYS A 90 -0.55 20.68 -10.24
N GLN A 91 -1.65 19.95 -9.99
CA GLN A 91 -2.67 20.38 -9.04
C GLN A 91 -2.21 20.34 -7.57
N ASN A 92 -2.72 21.32 -6.82
CA ASN A 92 -2.55 21.36 -5.38
C ASN A 92 -3.44 20.33 -4.69
N GLN A 93 -2.90 19.65 -3.66
CA GLN A 93 -3.64 18.70 -2.82
C GLN A 93 -4.95 19.28 -2.24
N LYS A 94 -5.02 20.60 -1.99
CA LYS A 94 -6.23 21.28 -1.50
C LYS A 94 -7.34 21.35 -2.57
N LYS A 95 -7.00 21.50 -3.85
CA LYS A 95 -7.98 21.48 -4.96
C LYS A 95 -8.49 20.05 -5.18
N LEU A 96 -7.59 19.07 -5.16
CA LEU A 96 -7.96 17.66 -5.21
C LEU A 96 -8.90 17.28 -4.04
N ALA A 97 -8.61 17.78 -2.84
CA ALA A 97 -9.40 17.52 -1.64
C ALA A 97 -10.82 18.08 -1.77
N ARG A 98 -10.96 19.30 -2.31
CA ARG A 98 -12.27 19.89 -2.61
C ARG A 98 -13.04 19.11 -3.66
N SER A 99 -12.36 18.67 -4.71
CA SER A 99 -12.99 17.95 -5.83
C SER A 99 -13.51 16.56 -5.40
N LEU A 100 -12.75 15.87 -4.54
CA LEU A 100 -13.11 14.56 -4.01
C LEU A 100 -13.90 14.60 -2.70
N GLY A 101 -14.25 15.79 -2.19
CA GLY A 101 -14.99 15.95 -0.93
C GLY A 101 -14.25 15.41 0.30
N VAL A 102 -12.93 15.29 0.25
CA VAL A 102 -12.11 14.70 1.32
C VAL A 102 -11.19 15.72 1.98
N THR A 103 -10.60 15.34 3.11
CA THR A 103 -9.60 16.18 3.79
C THR A 103 -8.26 16.11 3.06
N ARG A 104 -7.51 17.23 3.06
CA ARG A 104 -6.16 17.30 2.47
C ARG A 104 -5.19 16.22 2.99
N PRO A 105 -5.17 15.87 4.30
CA PRO A 105 -4.32 14.78 4.80
C PRO A 105 -4.68 13.40 4.21
N ALA A 106 -5.96 13.14 3.91
CA ALA A 106 -6.38 11.89 3.29
C ALA A 106 -5.76 11.74 1.89
N ILE A 107 -5.74 12.81 1.10
CA ILE A 107 -5.07 12.84 -0.20
C ILE A 107 -3.57 12.66 -0.07
N SER A 108 -2.93 13.36 0.86
CA SER A 108 -1.49 13.22 1.09
C SER A 108 -1.10 11.78 1.45
N LYS A 109 -1.83 11.13 2.37
CA LYS A 109 -1.64 9.71 2.70
C LYS A 109 -1.86 8.82 1.48
N ARG A 110 -2.88 9.11 0.67
CA ARG A 110 -3.20 8.28 -0.50
C ARG A 110 -2.16 8.39 -1.61
N LEU A 111 -1.71 9.60 -1.93
CA LEU A 111 -0.63 9.84 -2.90
C LEU A 111 0.64 9.08 -2.50
N LYS A 112 1.00 9.10 -1.21
CA LYS A 112 2.13 8.31 -0.69
C LYS A 112 1.91 6.80 -0.85
N ALA A 113 0.71 6.30 -0.54
CA ALA A 113 0.38 4.89 -0.71
C ALA A 113 0.41 4.43 -2.19
N MET A 114 0.16 5.34 -3.13
CA MET A 114 0.31 5.09 -4.57
C MET A 114 1.75 5.27 -5.09
N GLY A 115 2.70 5.65 -4.24
CA GLY A 115 4.09 5.89 -4.65
C GLY A 115 4.31 7.19 -5.44
N MET A 116 3.36 8.13 -5.41
CA MET A 116 3.47 9.40 -6.12
C MET A 116 4.37 10.39 -5.37
N ILE A 117 5.25 11.08 -6.09
CA ILE A 117 6.19 12.06 -5.55
C ILE A 117 6.01 13.38 -6.31
N GLN A 118 6.02 14.49 -5.58
CA GLN A 118 6.01 15.82 -6.19
C GLN A 118 7.39 16.16 -6.75
N LYS A 119 7.46 16.46 -8.04
CA LYS A 119 8.66 16.96 -8.72
C LYS A 119 8.39 18.37 -9.23
N GLN A 120 9.43 19.21 -9.23
CA GLN A 120 9.35 20.52 -9.86
C GLN A 120 9.37 20.36 -11.39
N GLY A 121 8.74 21.29 -12.09
CA GLY A 121 8.79 21.35 -13.54
C GLY A 121 10.19 21.71 -14.03
N ASN A 122 10.51 21.30 -15.26
CA ASN A 122 11.75 21.70 -15.92
C ASN A 122 11.60 23.10 -16.53
N TRP A 123 12.64 23.92 -16.41
CA TRP A 123 12.70 25.19 -17.12
C TRP A 123 12.88 24.96 -18.62
N MET A 124 11.99 25.55 -19.42
CA MET A 124 12.08 25.61 -20.88
C MET A 124 12.54 27.02 -21.27
N PRO A 125 13.63 27.17 -22.07
CA PRO A 125 14.17 28.49 -22.43
C PRO A 125 13.19 29.40 -23.21
N TYR A 126 12.30 28.81 -23.99
CA TYR A 126 11.29 29.54 -24.77
C TYR A 126 10.06 28.67 -25.04
N GLU A 127 8.94 29.34 -25.25
CA GLU A 127 7.70 28.73 -25.73
C GLU A 127 7.76 28.57 -27.25
N LEU A 128 7.84 27.33 -27.73
CA LEU A 128 7.91 27.02 -29.15
C LEU A 128 6.53 27.17 -29.81
N LYS A 129 6.47 27.84 -30.96
CA LYS A 129 5.27 27.85 -31.79
C LYS A 129 5.15 26.51 -32.54
N PRO A 130 3.93 26.07 -32.92
CA PRO A 130 3.74 24.81 -33.64
C PRO A 130 4.63 24.66 -34.88
N ARG A 131 4.78 25.75 -35.66
CA ARG A 131 5.67 25.80 -36.82
C ARG A 131 7.14 25.52 -36.46
N ASP A 132 7.62 26.06 -35.34
CA ASP A 132 8.99 25.86 -34.89
C ASP A 132 9.21 24.42 -34.40
N VAL A 133 8.18 23.81 -33.79
CA VAL A 133 8.20 22.38 -33.40
C VAL A 133 8.34 21.50 -34.64
N GLU A 134 7.53 21.73 -35.66
CA GLU A 134 7.57 20.95 -36.91
C GLU A 134 8.94 21.08 -37.60
N TRP A 135 9.44 22.31 -37.74
CA TRP A 135 10.76 22.55 -38.36
C TRP A 135 11.89 21.86 -37.59
N ARG A 136 11.86 21.90 -36.25
CA ARG A 136 12.86 21.23 -35.42
C ARG A 136 12.78 19.72 -35.54
N LEU A 137 11.57 19.15 -35.52
CA LEU A 137 11.35 17.72 -35.70
C LEU A 137 11.92 17.26 -37.05
N PHE A 138 11.53 17.95 -38.12
CA PHE A 138 12.01 17.66 -39.47
C PHE A 138 13.54 17.74 -39.57
N ALA A 139 14.15 18.82 -39.08
CA ALA A 139 15.60 18.97 -39.09
C ALA A 139 16.30 17.82 -38.33
N CYS A 140 15.77 17.44 -37.16
CA CYS A 140 16.30 16.32 -36.38
C CYS A 140 16.18 14.99 -37.13
N GLU A 141 15.03 14.69 -37.76
CA GLU A 141 14.83 13.46 -38.54
C GLU A 141 15.83 13.37 -39.70
N GLN A 142 16.03 14.46 -40.44
CA GLN A 142 16.97 14.50 -41.55
C GLN A 142 18.41 14.28 -41.09
N LEU A 143 18.83 14.91 -39.99
CA LEU A 143 20.15 14.70 -39.40
C LEU A 143 20.32 13.29 -38.85
N PHE A 144 19.28 12.73 -38.23
CA PHE A 144 19.29 11.38 -37.69
C PHE A 144 19.44 10.33 -38.80
N GLU A 145 18.67 10.45 -39.89
CA GLU A 145 18.77 9.56 -41.04
C GLU A 145 20.13 9.68 -41.74
N ARG A 146 20.68 10.88 -41.87
CA ARG A 146 22.05 11.08 -42.38
C ARG A 146 23.08 10.38 -41.50
N GLN A 147 22.94 10.48 -40.17
CA GLN A 147 23.84 9.85 -39.20
C GLN A 147 23.79 8.32 -39.31
N ARG A 148 22.59 7.73 -39.47
CA ARG A 148 22.41 6.28 -39.67
C ARG A 148 23.07 5.77 -40.94
N ARG A 149 22.94 6.52 -42.04
CA ARG A 149 23.54 6.13 -43.33
C ARG A 149 25.06 6.21 -43.29
N LYS A 150 25.60 7.31 -42.78
CA LYS A 150 27.05 7.51 -42.62
C LYS A 150 27.31 8.46 -41.46
N GLY A 151 27.92 7.91 -40.41
CA GLY A 151 28.28 8.68 -39.22
C GLY A 151 29.11 9.91 -39.58
N PHE A 152 28.60 11.11 -39.27
CA PHE A 152 29.23 12.38 -39.66
C PHE A 152 29.62 13.24 -38.46
N LEU A 153 29.26 12.84 -37.23
CA LEU A 153 29.59 13.58 -36.00
C LEU A 153 31.09 13.86 -35.85
N HIS A 154 31.97 12.94 -36.29
CA HIS A 154 33.43 13.12 -36.26
C HIS A 154 33.96 14.25 -37.15
N ARG A 155 33.11 14.86 -37.99
CA ARG A 155 33.46 15.96 -38.90
C ARG A 155 32.82 17.28 -38.49
N ILE A 156 32.01 17.30 -37.44
CA ILE A 156 31.31 18.51 -37.02
C ILE A 156 32.26 19.39 -36.22
N VAL A 157 32.27 20.68 -36.55
CA VAL A 157 32.88 21.74 -35.74
C VAL A 157 31.75 22.72 -35.37
N THR A 158 31.58 23.00 -34.08
CA THR A 158 30.53 23.90 -33.56
C THR A 158 31.17 25.12 -32.91
N GLY A 159 30.52 26.29 -33.04
CA GLY A 159 30.84 27.50 -32.29
C GLY A 159 29.55 28.20 -31.88
N ASP A 160 29.53 28.78 -30.69
CA ASP A 160 28.44 29.60 -30.17
C ASP A 160 29.04 30.76 -29.35
N GLU A 161 28.42 31.93 -29.41
CA GLU A 161 28.84 33.10 -28.64
C GLU A 161 28.05 33.17 -27.33
N LYS A 162 28.71 33.55 -26.24
CA LYS A 162 28.08 33.71 -24.91
C LYS A 162 27.69 35.16 -24.64
#